data_AF-A0A644SKB6-F1
#
_entry.id   AF-A0A644SKB6-F1
#
_cell.length_a   1.000
_cell.length_b   1.000
_cell.length_c   1.000
_cell.angle_alpha   90.00
_cell.angle_beta   90.00
_cell.angle_gamma   90.00
#
_symmetry.space_group_name_H-M   'P 1'
#
loop_
_entity.id
_entity.type
_entity.pdbx_description
1 polymer ?
#
loop_
_entity_poly.entity_id
_entity_poly.type
_entity_poly.pdbx_seq_one_letter_code
_entity_poly.pdbx_strand_id
1 'polypeptide(L)'
;MEQTVKQIMTPTDVLNILIEQHRLCSPLDPEADPYAELSFTSSIDDWRDANDLLPWRPLSEFLNKEFQIKATEDEWKSVLTPSSARTLEDVCKLISKHSSRQDIQPIKLLGQECLSAAVFRTLLKYLSQRQVDVSEIRPSTPLTPYLEKYFSEMVEQTTIISNGKKVFEQFDTKRKKTGFFNYINIFDKDRYTFLTGEIKTFRDLTLKIIEVNKRPE
;
A
#
# COMPACT_ATOMS: atom_id res chain seq x y z
N MET A 1 29.75 8.83 0.79
CA MET A 1 28.38 9.28 1.12
C MET A 1 27.58 9.26 -0.15
N GLU A 2 26.73 8.25 -0.37
CA GLU A 2 25.76 8.29 -1.46
C GLU A 2 24.76 9.42 -1.16
N GLN A 3 24.67 10.41 -2.05
CA GLN A 3 23.65 11.43 -1.98
C GLN A 3 22.31 10.77 -2.28
N THR A 4 21.52 10.50 -1.24
CA THR A 4 20.13 10.06 -1.41
C THR A 4 19.30 11.24 -1.91
N VAL A 5 18.94 11.24 -3.19
CA VAL A 5 17.95 12.20 -3.71
C VAL A 5 16.62 11.86 -3.04
N LYS A 6 16.10 12.82 -2.27
CA LYS A 6 14.79 12.70 -1.64
C LYS A 6 13.73 13.12 -2.64
N GLN A 7 12.79 12.24 -2.94
CA GLN A 7 11.58 12.58 -3.67
C GLN A 7 10.46 12.87 -2.67
N ILE A 8 9.76 13.98 -2.89
CA ILE A 8 8.54 14.33 -2.16
C ILE A 8 7.38 13.69 -2.93
N MET A 9 6.47 13.02 -2.22
CA MET A 9 5.24 12.52 -2.82
C MET A 9 4.32 13.71 -3.08
N THR A 10 3.78 13.81 -4.29
CA THR A 10 2.78 14.84 -4.58
C THR A 10 1.45 14.48 -3.92
N PRO A 11 0.54 15.45 -3.68
CA PRO A 11 -0.81 15.13 -3.20
C PRO A 11 -1.53 14.14 -4.12
N THR A 12 -1.27 14.19 -5.43
CA THR A 12 -1.81 13.24 -6.42
C THR A 12 -1.27 11.83 -6.23
N ASP A 13 0.02 11.67 -5.95
CA ASP A 13 0.60 10.35 -5.62
C ASP A 13 -0.07 9.76 -4.38
N VAL A 14 -0.29 10.59 -3.35
CA VAL A 14 -0.97 10.15 -2.11
C VAL A 14 -2.41 9.74 -2.40
N LEU A 15 -3.18 10.53 -3.14
CA LEU A 15 -4.55 10.17 -3.50
C LEU A 15 -4.60 8.85 -4.28
N ASN A 16 -3.72 8.68 -5.26
CA ASN A 16 -3.65 7.44 -6.05
C ASN A 16 -3.34 6.22 -5.16
N ILE A 17 -2.49 6.39 -4.14
CA ILE A 17 -2.19 5.32 -3.18
C ILE A 17 -3.46 4.93 -2.41
N LEU A 18 -4.21 5.91 -1.90
CA LEU A 18 -5.45 5.66 -1.18
C LEU A 18 -6.52 5.00 -2.08
N ILE A 19 -6.64 5.44 -3.34
CA ILE A 19 -7.54 4.84 -4.33
C ILE A 19 -7.15 3.38 -4.60
N GLU A 20 -5.87 3.09 -4.82
CA GLU A 20 -5.41 1.73 -5.13
C GLU A 20 -5.53 0.81 -3.92
N GLN A 21 -5.28 1.31 -2.70
CA GLN A 21 -5.54 0.57 -1.47
C GLN A 21 -7.03 0.28 -1.31
N HIS A 22 -7.90 1.27 -1.53
CA HIS A 22 -9.34 1.06 -1.51
C HIS A 22 -9.74 -0.05 -2.48
N ARG A 23 -9.32 0.03 -3.76
CA ARG A 23 -9.60 -0.98 -4.79
C ARG A 23 -9.16 -2.39 -4.40
N LEU A 24 -8.04 -2.53 -3.69
CA LEU A 24 -7.48 -3.82 -3.28
C LEU A 24 -8.12 -4.37 -2.00
N CYS A 25 -8.52 -3.50 -1.08
CA CYS A 25 -8.95 -3.87 0.26
C CYS A 25 -10.47 -3.92 0.42
N SER A 26 -11.22 -2.97 -0.16
CA SER A 26 -12.67 -2.86 0.05
C SER A 26 -13.46 -4.10 -0.41
N PRO A 27 -13.08 -4.86 -1.46
CA PRO A 27 -13.81 -6.09 -1.78
C PRO A 27 -13.65 -7.21 -0.75
N LEU A 28 -12.71 -7.07 0.18
CA LEU A 28 -12.39 -8.06 1.22
C LEU A 28 -13.02 -7.73 2.56
N ASP A 29 -13.55 -6.51 2.71
CA ASP A 29 -14.13 -5.99 3.94
C ASP A 29 -15.65 -5.88 3.78
N PRO A 30 -16.45 -6.60 4.59
CA PRO A 30 -17.90 -6.54 4.49
C PRO A 30 -18.51 -5.20 4.91
N GLU A 31 -17.78 -4.33 5.62
CA GLU A 31 -18.24 -3.02 6.09
C GLU A 31 -17.84 -1.88 5.13
N ALA A 32 -16.88 -2.13 4.23
CA ALA A 32 -16.45 -1.17 3.22
C ALA A 32 -17.40 -1.14 2.01
N ASP A 33 -17.49 0.03 1.34
CA ASP A 33 -18.21 0.17 0.06
C ASP A 33 -17.24 0.00 -1.12
N PRO A 34 -17.23 -1.14 -1.83
CA PRO A 34 -16.30 -1.38 -2.93
C PRO A 34 -16.57 -0.56 -4.20
N TYR A 35 -17.68 0.18 -4.24
CA TYR A 35 -18.06 1.02 -5.38
C TYR A 35 -17.81 2.50 -5.13
N ALA A 36 -17.30 2.88 -3.96
CA ALA A 36 -16.99 4.26 -3.64
C ALA A 36 -15.86 4.80 -4.52
N GLU A 37 -16.08 5.96 -5.13
CA GLU A 37 -15.05 6.67 -5.91
C GLU A 37 -14.37 7.73 -5.05
N LEU A 38 -13.17 7.43 -4.56
CA LEU A 38 -12.38 8.39 -3.80
C LEU A 38 -11.79 9.46 -4.72
N SER A 39 -11.88 10.71 -4.28
CA SER A 39 -11.35 11.88 -4.98
C SER A 39 -10.87 12.92 -3.97
N PHE A 40 -10.17 13.96 -4.43
CA PHE A 40 -9.77 15.07 -3.55
C PHE A 40 -10.95 15.75 -2.84
N THR A 41 -12.14 15.73 -3.45
CA THR A 41 -13.34 16.37 -2.90
C THR A 41 -14.12 15.46 -1.95
N SER A 42 -13.82 14.16 -1.88
CA SER A 42 -14.43 13.26 -0.91
C SER A 42 -14.17 13.77 0.50
N SER A 43 -15.22 13.82 1.32
CA SER A 43 -15.07 14.20 2.72
C SER A 43 -14.33 13.12 3.51
N ILE A 44 -13.84 13.44 4.70
CA ILE A 44 -13.24 12.43 5.58
C ILE A 44 -14.29 11.44 6.06
N ASP A 45 -15.56 11.84 6.19
CA ASP A 45 -16.65 10.88 6.46
C ASP A 45 -16.83 9.92 5.27
N ASP A 46 -16.93 10.41 4.04
CA ASP A 46 -17.05 9.55 2.84
C ASP A 46 -15.88 8.56 2.73
N TRP A 47 -14.65 9.05 2.95
CA TRP A 47 -13.46 8.21 2.88
C TRP A 47 -13.45 7.12 3.96
N ARG A 48 -13.86 7.46 5.19
CA ARG A 48 -13.92 6.51 6.30
C ARG A 48 -15.01 5.48 6.10
N ASP A 49 -16.19 5.88 5.64
CA ASP A 49 -17.30 4.97 5.33
C ASP A 49 -16.95 4.04 4.16
N ALA A 50 -16.28 4.56 3.13
CA ALA A 50 -15.84 3.76 1.99
C ALA A 50 -14.84 2.64 2.35
N ASN A 51 -14.09 2.77 3.45
CA ASN A 51 -12.98 1.88 3.78
C ASN A 51 -13.07 1.27 5.19
N ASP A 52 -14.21 1.42 5.88
CA ASP A 52 -14.38 1.08 7.30
C ASP A 52 -13.21 1.57 8.19
N LEU A 53 -12.88 2.86 8.06
CA LEU A 53 -11.71 3.41 8.75
C LEU A 53 -12.00 3.80 10.20
N LEU A 54 -10.96 3.61 11.00
CA LEU A 54 -10.90 4.05 12.39
C LEU A 54 -11.22 5.54 12.57
N PRO A 55 -11.64 5.97 13.78
CA PRO A 55 -11.74 7.39 14.12
C PRO A 55 -10.42 8.14 13.94
N TRP A 56 -10.49 9.48 13.86
CA TRP A 56 -9.37 10.30 13.41
C TRP A 56 -8.05 10.11 14.19
N ARG A 57 -8.08 9.89 15.51
CA ARG A 57 -6.87 9.69 16.33
C ARG A 57 -6.09 8.42 15.92
N PRO A 58 -6.65 7.21 16.06
CA PRO A 58 -5.95 5.99 15.63
C PRO A 58 -5.66 5.98 14.11
N LEU A 59 -6.53 6.57 13.28
CA LEU A 59 -6.25 6.75 11.86
C LEU A 59 -4.99 7.60 11.62
N SER A 60 -4.82 8.70 12.34
CA SER A 60 -3.63 9.55 12.24
C SER A 60 -2.32 8.83 12.61
N GLU A 61 -2.36 7.96 13.62
CA GLU A 61 -1.21 7.17 14.05
C GLU A 61 -0.85 6.14 12.98
N PHE A 62 -1.86 5.51 12.40
CA PHE A 62 -1.71 4.58 11.28
C PHE A 62 -1.09 5.28 10.07
N LEU A 63 -1.62 6.43 9.64
CA LEU A 63 -1.13 7.17 8.48
C LEU A 63 0.32 7.67 8.68
N ASN A 64 0.68 8.12 9.89
CA ASN A 64 2.07 8.43 10.21
C ASN A 64 2.99 7.22 10.00
N LYS A 65 2.55 6.02 10.45
CA LYS A 65 3.32 4.78 10.31
C LYS A 65 3.40 4.29 8.86
N GLU A 66 2.29 4.36 8.13
CA GLU A 66 2.18 3.95 6.73
C GLU A 66 3.07 4.79 5.82
N PHE A 67 2.92 6.11 5.87
CA PHE A 67 3.67 7.04 5.02
C PHE A 67 5.06 7.38 5.59
N GLN A 68 5.43 6.82 6.74
CA GLN A 68 6.69 7.06 7.44
C GLN A 68 6.95 8.55 7.72
N ILE A 69 5.89 9.28 8.07
CA ILE A 69 5.93 10.71 8.39
C ILE A 69 5.76 10.97 9.88
N LYS A 70 6.01 12.22 10.29
CA LYS A 70 5.95 12.66 11.69
C LYS A 70 5.09 13.92 11.84
N ALA A 71 3.89 13.90 11.26
CA ALA A 71 2.91 14.97 11.46
C ALA A 71 2.38 14.91 12.90
N THR A 72 2.16 16.07 13.50
CA THR A 72 1.68 16.16 14.89
C THR A 72 0.20 15.81 15.00
N GLU A 73 -0.27 15.50 16.21
CA GLU A 73 -1.69 15.30 16.46
C GLU A 73 -2.54 16.51 16.04
N ASP A 74 -2.07 17.73 16.31
CA ASP A 74 -2.78 18.96 15.93
C ASP A 74 -2.84 19.15 14.41
N GLU A 75 -1.75 18.84 13.69
CA GLU A 75 -1.76 18.85 12.22
C GLU A 75 -2.80 17.84 11.68
N TRP A 76 -2.81 16.62 12.20
CA TRP A 76 -3.79 15.61 11.81
C TRP A 76 -5.21 15.99 12.15
N LYS A 77 -5.45 16.49 13.36
CA LYS A 77 -6.77 16.98 13.78
C LYS A 77 -7.27 18.07 12.84
N SER A 78 -6.39 18.97 12.39
CA SER A 78 -6.75 20.07 11.50
C SER A 78 -7.25 19.62 10.12
N VAL A 79 -6.83 18.44 9.64
CA VAL A 79 -7.22 17.88 8.33
C VAL A 79 -8.20 16.71 8.42
N LEU A 80 -8.38 16.10 9.59
CA LEU A 80 -9.33 14.99 9.81
C LEU A 80 -10.61 15.43 10.52
N THR A 81 -10.67 16.66 11.07
CA THR A 81 -11.82 17.15 11.83
C THR A 81 -12.23 18.58 11.46
N PRO A 82 -13.54 18.91 11.44
CA PRO A 82 -14.66 17.97 11.46
C PRO A 82 -14.73 17.16 10.15
N SER A 83 -15.04 15.87 10.25
CA SER A 83 -14.88 14.92 9.14
C SER A 83 -15.83 15.16 7.97
N SER A 84 -16.98 15.77 8.22
CA SER A 84 -17.95 16.15 7.18
C SER A 84 -17.56 17.39 6.36
N ALA A 85 -16.57 18.17 6.81
CA ALA A 85 -16.14 19.39 6.11
C ALA A 85 -14.71 19.31 5.56
N ARG A 86 -13.87 18.47 6.16
CA ARG A 86 -12.52 18.21 5.66
C ARG A 86 -12.54 17.20 4.53
N THR A 87 -11.56 17.29 3.65
CA THR A 87 -11.51 16.46 2.45
C THR A 87 -10.21 15.67 2.34
N LEU A 88 -10.20 14.66 1.46
CA LEU A 88 -8.99 13.94 1.10
C LEU A 88 -7.89 14.84 0.54
N GLU A 89 -8.22 15.99 -0.05
CA GLU A 89 -7.23 16.98 -0.47
C GLU A 89 -6.37 17.48 0.70
N ASP A 90 -7.00 17.80 1.84
CA ASP A 90 -6.32 18.30 3.04
C ASP A 90 -5.35 17.23 3.58
N VAL A 91 -5.80 15.97 3.63
CA VAL A 91 -4.99 14.81 4.03
C VAL A 91 -3.81 14.61 3.09
N CYS A 92 -4.05 14.59 1.79
CA CYS A 92 -3.01 14.40 0.77
C CYS A 92 -1.95 15.51 0.82
N LYS A 93 -2.37 16.76 1.04
CA LYS A 93 -1.46 17.90 1.22
C LYS A 93 -0.62 17.76 2.48
N LEU A 94 -1.20 17.34 3.61
CA LEU A 94 -0.46 17.13 4.85
C LEU A 94 0.59 16.02 4.71
N ILE A 95 0.19 14.87 4.13
CA ILE A 95 1.12 13.76 3.89
C ILE A 95 2.25 14.21 2.95
N SER A 96 1.90 14.86 1.85
CA SER A 96 2.87 15.38 0.88
C SER A 96 3.91 16.31 1.53
N LYS A 97 3.46 17.25 2.37
CA LYS A 97 4.32 18.19 3.12
C LYS A 97 5.39 17.50 3.97
N HIS A 98 5.04 16.37 4.61
CA HIS A 98 5.96 15.65 5.49
C HIS A 98 6.67 14.48 4.80
N SER A 99 6.21 14.08 3.62
CA SER A 99 6.76 12.93 2.90
C SER A 99 8.20 13.19 2.48
N SER A 100 9.07 12.24 2.79
CA SER A 100 10.39 12.17 2.20
C SER A 100 10.70 10.72 1.89
N ARG A 101 10.71 10.36 0.61
CA ARG A 101 11.12 9.02 0.19
C ARG A 101 12.43 9.05 -0.55
N GLN A 102 13.10 7.91 -0.53
CA GLN A 102 14.27 7.69 -1.36
C GLN A 102 13.83 7.52 -2.81
N ASP A 103 14.39 8.34 -3.70
CA ASP A 103 14.31 8.05 -5.13
C ASP A 103 15.07 6.74 -5.42
N ILE A 104 14.41 5.78 -6.07
CA ILE A 104 14.97 4.44 -6.28
C ILE A 104 15.84 4.47 -7.52
N GLN A 105 17.12 4.76 -7.31
CA GLN A 105 18.13 4.75 -8.36
C GLN A 105 18.69 3.33 -8.57
N PRO A 106 19.08 2.96 -9.80
CA PRO A 106 19.81 1.73 -10.04
C PRO A 106 21.01 1.58 -9.11
N ILE A 107 21.26 0.35 -8.65
CA ILE A 107 22.44 0.03 -7.85
C ILE A 107 23.40 -0.82 -8.66
N LYS A 108 24.70 -0.67 -8.40
CA LYS A 108 25.74 -1.44 -9.08
C LYS A 108 25.85 -2.85 -8.49
N LEU A 109 25.58 -3.86 -9.30
CA LEU A 109 25.81 -5.28 -8.99
C LEU A 109 26.72 -5.89 -10.03
N LEU A 110 27.84 -6.47 -9.59
CA LEU A 110 28.84 -7.09 -10.47
C LEU A 110 29.27 -6.18 -11.64
N GLY A 111 29.38 -4.88 -11.37
CA GLY A 111 29.78 -3.88 -12.37
C GLY A 111 28.64 -3.29 -13.21
N GLN A 112 27.42 -3.84 -13.14
CA GLN A 112 26.26 -3.43 -13.93
C GLN A 112 25.23 -2.68 -13.09
N GLU A 113 24.65 -1.61 -13.66
CA GLU A 113 23.53 -0.90 -13.04
C GLU A 113 22.27 -1.76 -13.07
N CYS A 114 21.62 -1.94 -11.91
CA CYS A 114 20.51 -2.86 -11.75
C CYS A 114 19.33 -2.21 -10.99
N LEU A 115 18.36 -1.67 -11.75
CA LEU A 115 17.14 -1.09 -11.18
C LEU A 115 16.28 -2.12 -10.45
N SER A 116 16.18 -3.35 -10.96
CA SER A 116 15.40 -4.42 -10.33
C SER A 116 15.93 -4.79 -8.95
N ALA A 117 17.25 -4.83 -8.78
CA ALA A 117 17.82 -5.06 -7.45
C ALA A 117 17.58 -3.88 -6.50
N ALA A 118 17.62 -2.64 -7.00
CA ALA A 118 17.32 -1.46 -6.20
C ALA A 118 15.86 -1.44 -5.70
N VAL A 119 14.91 -1.70 -6.59
CA VAL A 119 13.47 -1.79 -6.25
C VAL A 119 13.21 -2.94 -5.28
N PHE A 120 13.73 -4.14 -5.56
CA PHE A 120 13.57 -5.30 -4.69
C PHE A 120 14.12 -5.03 -3.28
N ARG A 121 15.33 -4.47 -3.16
CA ARG A 121 15.92 -4.10 -1.86
C ARG A 121 15.12 -3.02 -1.12
N THR A 122 14.57 -2.06 -1.86
CA THR A 122 13.71 -1.01 -1.26
C THR A 122 12.42 -1.61 -0.72
N LEU A 123 11.78 -2.51 -1.48
CA LEU A 123 10.60 -3.25 -1.01
C LEU A 123 10.91 -4.04 0.26
N LEU A 124 12.00 -4.80 0.32
CA LEU A 124 12.38 -5.55 1.53
C LEU A 124 12.65 -4.63 2.72
N LYS A 125 13.32 -3.49 2.50
CA LYS A 125 13.56 -2.48 3.54
C LYS A 125 12.25 -1.96 4.11
N TYR A 126 11.30 -1.60 3.26
CA TYR A 126 10.00 -1.06 3.66
C TYR A 126 9.15 -2.10 4.40
N LEU A 127 9.12 -3.34 3.91
CA LEU A 127 8.46 -4.46 4.60
C LEU A 127 9.10 -4.73 5.98
N SER A 128 10.44 -4.71 6.07
CA SER A 128 11.14 -4.91 7.33
C SER A 128 10.86 -3.79 8.35
N GLN A 129 10.74 -2.54 7.92
CA GLN A 129 10.31 -1.42 8.77
C GLN A 129 8.89 -1.62 9.32
N ARG A 130 8.06 -2.39 8.61
CA ARG A 130 6.72 -2.82 9.02
C ARG A 130 6.72 -4.13 9.81
N GLN A 131 7.89 -4.61 10.26
CA GLN A 131 8.06 -5.84 11.05
C GLN A 131 7.73 -7.14 10.28
N VAL A 132 7.67 -7.09 8.94
CA VAL A 132 7.63 -8.29 8.12
C VAL A 132 8.99 -8.98 8.17
N ASP A 133 8.99 -10.28 8.42
CA ASP A 133 10.20 -11.09 8.31
C ASP A 133 10.61 -11.23 6.83
N VAL A 134 11.75 -10.67 6.47
CA VAL A 134 12.27 -10.65 5.10
C VAL A 134 13.55 -11.46 4.92
N SER A 135 14.05 -12.15 5.96
CA SER A 135 15.40 -12.76 5.93
C SER A 135 15.56 -13.83 4.84
N GLU A 136 14.48 -14.55 4.54
CA GLU A 136 14.45 -15.62 3.53
C GLU A 136 13.82 -15.20 2.19
N ILE A 137 13.45 -13.92 2.03
CA ILE A 137 12.86 -13.45 0.77
C ILE A 137 13.93 -13.32 -0.31
N ARG A 138 13.73 -14.05 -1.40
CA ARG A 138 14.52 -14.01 -2.63
C ARG A 138 13.62 -13.60 -3.79
N PRO A 139 14.16 -13.16 -4.94
CA PRO A 139 13.32 -12.82 -6.09
C PRO A 139 12.38 -13.95 -6.54
N SER A 140 12.80 -15.22 -6.41
CA SER A 140 11.97 -16.38 -6.75
C SER A 140 10.99 -16.81 -5.65
N THR A 141 10.99 -16.16 -4.48
CA THR A 141 10.09 -16.50 -3.39
C THR A 141 8.64 -16.28 -3.81
N PRO A 142 7.73 -17.25 -3.60
CA PRO A 142 6.32 -17.09 -3.89
C PRO A 142 5.71 -15.93 -3.09
N LEU A 143 4.85 -15.14 -3.74
CA LEU A 143 4.24 -13.95 -3.15
C LEU A 143 3.06 -14.29 -2.22
N THR A 144 2.26 -15.29 -2.59
CA THR A 144 1.01 -15.64 -1.90
C THR A 144 1.16 -15.87 -0.39
N PRO A 145 2.15 -16.64 0.12
CA PRO A 145 2.31 -16.83 1.56
C PRO A 145 2.53 -15.52 2.34
N TYR A 146 3.15 -14.52 1.71
CA TYR A 146 3.37 -13.21 2.33
C TYR A 146 2.13 -12.33 2.26
N LEU A 147 1.35 -12.39 1.18
CA LEU A 147 0.04 -11.72 1.12
C LEU A 147 -0.94 -12.30 2.15
N GLU A 148 -0.93 -13.61 2.37
CA GLU A 148 -1.80 -14.26 3.36
C GLU A 148 -1.41 -13.91 4.81
N LYS A 149 -0.12 -13.74 5.08
CA LYS A 149 0.39 -13.48 6.44
C LYS A 149 0.48 -11.99 6.78
N TYR A 150 0.82 -11.15 5.80
CA TYR A 150 1.17 -9.73 5.96
C TYR A 150 0.43 -8.87 4.91
N PHE A 151 -0.87 -9.13 4.73
CA PHE A 151 -1.68 -8.51 3.68
C PHE A 151 -1.55 -6.98 3.67
N SER A 152 -1.80 -6.35 4.82
CA SER A 152 -1.76 -4.89 4.98
C SER A 152 -0.40 -4.34 4.56
N GLU A 153 0.68 -4.88 5.14
CA GLU A 153 2.03 -4.43 4.87
C GLU A 153 2.43 -4.62 3.39
N MET A 154 2.02 -5.73 2.78
CA MET A 154 2.30 -6.01 1.37
C MET A 154 1.57 -5.03 0.45
N VAL A 155 0.29 -4.76 0.70
CA VAL A 155 -0.50 -3.80 -0.10
C VAL A 155 0.05 -2.39 0.09
N GLU A 156 0.14 -1.89 1.32
CA GLU A 156 0.61 -0.54 1.64
C GLU A 156 2.00 -0.24 1.04
N GLN A 157 2.97 -1.14 1.23
CA GLN A 157 4.33 -0.87 0.75
C GLN A 157 4.42 -1.00 -0.78
N THR A 158 3.61 -1.87 -1.40
CA THR A 158 3.54 -1.97 -2.86
C THR A 158 2.96 -0.70 -3.47
N THR A 159 1.84 -0.20 -2.95
CA THR A 159 1.18 1.01 -3.46
C THR A 159 2.06 2.25 -3.24
N ILE A 160 2.74 2.36 -2.10
CA ILE A 160 3.70 3.45 -1.84
C ILE A 160 4.83 3.46 -2.86
N ILE A 161 5.44 2.31 -3.14
CA ILE A 161 6.56 2.23 -4.10
C ILE A 161 6.06 2.47 -5.54
N SER A 162 4.83 2.07 -5.86
CA SER A 162 4.23 2.26 -7.19
C SER A 162 3.57 3.63 -7.41
N ASN A 163 3.57 4.55 -6.44
CA ASN A 163 2.82 5.82 -6.51
C ASN A 163 1.31 5.64 -6.67
N GLY A 164 0.76 4.55 -6.12
CA GLY A 164 -0.65 4.22 -6.28
C GLY A 164 -1.01 3.79 -7.70
N LYS A 165 -0.01 3.54 -8.56
CA LYS A 165 -0.25 2.93 -9.87
C LYS A 165 -0.59 1.47 -9.69
N LYS A 166 -1.52 1.01 -10.51
CA LYS A 166 -2.07 -0.35 -10.48
C LYS A 166 -0.98 -1.39 -10.78
N VAL A 167 -0.56 -2.11 -9.73
CA VAL A 167 0.42 -3.20 -9.86
C VAL A 167 -0.30 -4.50 -10.15
N PHE A 168 -1.32 -4.83 -9.35
CA PHE A 168 -2.13 -6.03 -9.52
C PHE A 168 -3.30 -5.79 -10.45
N GLU A 169 -3.20 -6.23 -11.71
CA GLU A 169 -4.34 -6.14 -12.66
C GLU A 169 -5.53 -6.97 -12.21
N GLN A 170 -5.24 -8.18 -11.71
CA GLN A 170 -6.16 -9.08 -11.07
C GLN A 170 -5.74 -9.29 -9.62
N PHE A 171 -6.70 -9.14 -8.70
CA PHE A 171 -6.49 -9.34 -7.27
C PHE A 171 -7.75 -9.92 -6.65
N ASP A 172 -7.89 -11.24 -6.70
CA ASP A 172 -9.08 -11.94 -6.21
C ASP A 172 -8.76 -12.83 -5.02
N THR A 173 -9.79 -13.24 -4.28
CA THR A 173 -9.66 -14.31 -3.29
C THR A 173 -10.32 -15.59 -3.76
N LYS A 174 -9.67 -16.72 -3.46
CA LYS A 174 -10.24 -18.05 -3.66
C LYS A 174 -10.32 -18.78 -2.33
N ARG A 175 -11.45 -19.43 -2.05
CA ARG A 175 -11.58 -20.26 -0.84
C ARG A 175 -10.61 -21.45 -0.91
N LYS A 176 -9.80 -21.62 0.15
CA LYS A 176 -8.86 -22.74 0.32
C LYS A 176 -9.57 -24.06 0.65
N LYS A 177 -10.63 -24.00 1.46
CA LYS A 177 -11.36 -25.18 1.95
C LYS A 177 -12.85 -25.08 1.60
N THR A 178 -13.43 -26.16 1.10
CA THR A 178 -14.87 -26.30 0.84
C THR A 178 -15.47 -27.33 1.81
N GLY A 179 -16.65 -27.04 2.38
CA GLY A 179 -17.35 -27.95 3.30
C GLY A 179 -18.22 -27.23 4.35
N PHE A 180 -19.28 -27.90 4.85
CA PHE A 180 -20.30 -27.34 5.75
C PHE A 180 -19.72 -26.74 7.05
N PHE A 181 -18.73 -27.38 7.67
CA PHE A 181 -18.07 -26.85 8.88
C PHE A 181 -17.27 -25.56 8.63
N ASN A 182 -16.79 -25.37 7.40
CA ASN A 182 -16.13 -24.13 6.97
C ASN A 182 -17.12 -23.04 6.53
N TYR A 183 -18.43 -23.25 6.64
CA TYR A 183 -19.40 -22.15 6.58
C TYR A 183 -19.58 -21.49 7.94
N ILE A 184 -19.53 -22.27 9.02
CA ILE A 184 -19.84 -21.82 10.38
C ILE A 184 -18.72 -20.96 10.98
N ASN A 185 -17.46 -21.20 10.61
CA ASN A 185 -16.32 -20.53 11.23
C ASN A 185 -15.83 -19.28 10.45
N ILE A 186 -16.67 -18.23 10.33
CA ILE A 186 -16.45 -17.07 9.42
C ILE A 186 -15.20 -16.23 9.68
N PHE A 187 -14.56 -16.44 10.84
CA PHE A 187 -13.36 -15.72 11.28
C PHE A 187 -12.04 -16.48 11.07
N ASP A 188 -12.06 -17.65 10.41
CA ASP A 188 -10.83 -18.40 10.10
C ASP A 188 -9.99 -17.68 9.03
N LYS A 189 -8.82 -17.19 9.44
CA LYS A 189 -7.86 -16.47 8.60
C LYS A 189 -7.24 -17.36 7.50
N ASP A 190 -7.36 -18.68 7.59
CA ASP A 190 -6.88 -19.63 6.57
C ASP A 190 -7.98 -20.01 5.55
N ARG A 191 -9.06 -19.22 5.46
CA ARG A 191 -10.17 -19.49 4.51
C ARG A 191 -9.85 -19.16 3.07
N TYR A 192 -8.99 -18.17 2.82
CA TYR A 192 -8.78 -17.62 1.49
C TYR A 192 -7.31 -17.67 1.08
N THR A 193 -7.09 -17.77 -0.22
CA THR A 193 -5.80 -17.57 -0.87
C THR A 193 -5.95 -16.47 -1.90
N PHE A 194 -4.89 -15.68 -2.09
CA PHE A 194 -4.89 -14.56 -3.02
C PHE A 194 -4.47 -15.01 -4.43
N LEU A 195 -5.27 -14.62 -5.41
CA LEU A 195 -5.02 -14.80 -6.84
C LEU A 195 -4.57 -13.46 -7.43
N THR A 196 -3.29 -13.39 -7.77
CA THR A 196 -2.60 -12.15 -8.17
C THR A 196 -2.32 -12.05 -9.68
N GLY A 197 -3.08 -12.79 -10.50
CA GLY A 197 -2.86 -12.85 -11.95
C GLY A 197 -1.44 -13.33 -12.28
N GLU A 198 -0.71 -12.59 -13.12
CA GLU A 198 0.67 -12.90 -13.54
C GLU A 198 1.73 -12.71 -12.44
N ILE A 199 1.41 -12.03 -11.32
CA ILE A 199 2.40 -11.69 -10.29
C ILE A 199 2.51 -12.84 -9.28
N LYS A 200 3.42 -13.80 -9.50
CA LYS A 200 3.53 -15.00 -8.66
C LYS A 200 4.66 -14.93 -7.63
N THR A 201 5.71 -14.17 -7.93
CA THR A 201 6.92 -14.07 -7.11
C THR A 201 7.29 -12.62 -6.81
N PHE A 202 8.21 -12.41 -5.87
CA PHE A 202 8.76 -11.07 -5.61
C PHE A 202 9.49 -10.47 -6.83
N ARG A 203 10.04 -11.29 -7.72
CA ARG A 203 10.60 -10.85 -9.01
C ARG A 203 9.52 -10.24 -9.88
N ASP A 204 8.39 -10.93 -10.04
CA ASP A 204 7.30 -10.45 -10.89
C ASP A 204 6.74 -9.13 -10.36
N LEU A 205 6.57 -9.06 -9.03
CA LEU A 205 6.15 -7.84 -8.34
C LEU A 205 7.12 -6.68 -8.58
N THR A 206 8.41 -6.94 -8.42
CA THR A 206 9.48 -5.95 -8.64
C THR A 206 9.47 -5.44 -10.08
N LEU A 207 9.36 -6.34 -11.06
CA LEU A 207 9.35 -5.97 -12.48
C LEU A 207 8.09 -5.16 -12.82
N LYS A 208 6.93 -5.52 -12.27
CA LYS A 208 5.69 -4.79 -12.50
C LYS A 208 5.72 -3.40 -11.87
N ILE A 209 6.29 -3.25 -10.67
CA ILE A 209 6.53 -1.93 -10.04
C ILE A 209 7.40 -1.05 -10.95
N ILE A 210 8.45 -1.60 -11.55
CA ILE A 210 9.32 -0.85 -12.48
C ILE A 210 8.53 -0.45 -13.72
N GLU A 211 7.79 -1.38 -14.31
CA GLU A 211 6.97 -1.14 -15.50
C GLU A 211 6.02 0.03 -15.28
N VAL A 212 5.22 0.02 -14.21
CA VAL A 212 4.24 1.08 -13.96
C VAL A 212 4.90 2.41 -13.61
N ASN A 213 6.08 2.40 -12.99
CA ASN A 213 6.80 3.62 -12.64
C ASN A 213 7.55 4.27 -13.80
N LYS A 214 7.71 3.61 -14.95
CA LYS A 214 8.26 4.27 -16.15
C LYS A 214 7.38 5.48 -16.50
N ARG A 215 8.02 6.62 -16.76
CA ARG A 215 7.32 7.78 -17.31
C ARG A 215 6.96 7.45 -18.77
N PRO A 216 5.76 7.83 -19.26
CA PRO A 216 5.53 7.80 -20.69
C PRO A 216 6.58 8.69 -21.37
N GLU A 217 7.20 8.16 -22.43
CA GLU A 217 8.11 8.89 -23.32
C GLU A 217 7.40 10.01 -24.07
#